data_AF-A0A2D8PI55-F1
#
_entry.id   AF-A0A2D8PI55-F1
#
_cell.length_a   1.000
_cell.length_b   1.000
_cell.length_c   1.000
_cell.angle_alpha   90.00
_cell.angle_beta   90.00
_cell.angle_gamma   90.00
#
_symmetry.space_group_name_H-M   'P 1'
#
loop_
_entity.id
_entity.type
_entity.pdbx_description
1 polymer ?
#
loop_
_entity_poly.entity_id
_entity_poly.type
_entity_poly.pdbx_seq_one_letter_code
_entity_poly.pdbx_strand_id
1 'polypeptide(L)' 'GKVVGLLENRKYHADAFLQELKDVLVQDYGAQKIVYATKFSYSAPCAPETLESLSEECDVVIHGVAD' A
#
# COMPACT_ATOMS: atom_id res chain seq x y z
N GLY A 1 3.39 17.02 2.86
CA GLY A 1 3.58 15.83 2.03
C GLY A 1 2.24 15.19 1.73
N LYS A 2 2.21 14.13 0.93
CA LYS A 2 1.00 13.35 0.64
C LYS A 2 0.86 12.16 1.59
N VAL A 3 -0.37 11.74 1.88
CA VAL A 3 -0.66 10.47 2.55
C VAL A 3 -0.77 9.38 1.47
N VAL A 4 0.11 8.38 1.54
CA VAL A 4 0.18 7.32 0.53
C VAL A 4 -0.26 5.99 1.14
N GLY A 5 -1.27 5.37 0.53
CA GLY A 5 -1.70 4.02 0.83
C GLY A 5 -0.86 2.99 0.06
N LEU A 6 -0.37 1.96 0.75
CA LEU A 6 0.25 0.79 0.14
C LEU A 6 -0.66 -0.42 0.39
N LEU A 7 -1.27 -0.93 -0.68
CA LEU A 7 -2.09 -2.13 -0.65
C LEU A 7 -1.25 -3.32 -1.14
N GLU A 8 -0.94 -4.24 -0.24
CA GLU A 8 -0.17 -5.45 -0.51
C GLU A 8 -1.07 -6.59 -1.00
N ASN A 9 -0.72 -7.21 -2.14
CA ASN A 9 -1.50 -8.27 -2.74
C ASN A 9 -1.19 -9.69 -2.25
N ARG A 10 -0.37 -9.89 -1.19
CA ARG A 10 0.02 -11.24 -0.68
C ARG A 10 0.79 -12.15 -1.66
N LYS A 11 1.24 -11.64 -2.81
CA LYS A 11 2.18 -12.41 -3.65
C LYS A 11 3.57 -12.44 -3.01
N TYR A 12 4.35 -13.45 -3.38
CA TYR A 12 5.73 -13.57 -2.91
C TYR A 12 6.49 -12.27 -3.18
N HIS A 13 7.32 -11.85 -2.23
CA HIS A 13 8.10 -10.61 -2.25
C HIS A 13 7.33 -9.28 -2.31
N ALA A 14 5.99 -9.28 -2.35
CA ALA A 14 5.23 -8.02 -2.40
C ALA A 14 5.42 -7.19 -1.12
N ASP A 15 5.56 -7.85 0.03
CA ASP A 15 5.83 -7.25 1.31
C ASP A 15 7.21 -6.55 1.34
N ALA A 16 8.27 -7.26 0.96
CA ALA A 16 9.62 -6.73 0.93
C ALA A 16 9.75 -5.54 -0.02
N PHE A 17 9.21 -5.66 -1.24
CA PHE A 17 9.18 -4.56 -2.21
C PHE A 17 8.47 -3.32 -1.65
N LEU A 18 7.31 -3.49 -1.01
CA LEU A 18 6.54 -2.38 -0.48
C LEU A 18 7.18 -1.73 0.75
N GLN A 19 7.98 -2.47 1.55
CA GLN A 19 8.78 -1.87 2.63
C GLN A 19 9.88 -0.96 2.07
N GLU A 20 10.61 -1.40 1.05
CA GLU A 20 11.64 -0.56 0.41
C GLU A 20 11.00 0.68 -0.26
N LEU A 21 9.87 0.49 -0.94
CA LEU A 21 9.14 1.61 -1.55
C LEU A 21 8.67 2.62 -0.50
N LYS A 22 8.17 2.15 0.65
CA LYS A 22 7.80 3.02 1.78
C LYS A 22 8.98 3.89 2.20
N ASP A 23 10.16 3.31 2.35
CA ASP A 23 11.34 4.04 2.81
C ASP A 23 11.77 5.08 1.78
N VAL A 24 11.79 4.74 0.49
CA VAL A 24 12.05 5.70 -0.60
C VAL A 24 11.03 6.83 -0.61
N LEU A 25 9.73 6.54 -0.50
CA LEU A 25 8.67 7.56 -0.51
C LEU A 25 8.80 8.54 0.66
N VAL A 26 9.17 8.07 1.85
CA VAL A 26 9.33 8.92 3.03
C VAL A 26 10.64 9.70 2.97
N GLN A 27 11.76 9.01 2.74
CA GLN A 27 13.11 9.58 2.86
C GLN A 27 13.45 10.50 1.68
N ASP A 28 13.14 10.09 0.45
CA ASP A 28 13.58 10.80 -0.74
C ASP A 28 12.51 11.76 -1.27
N TYR A 29 11.23 11.42 -1.08
CA TYR A 29 10.11 12.18 -1.66
C TYR A 29 9.23 12.90 -0.62
N GLY A 30 9.50 12.73 0.68
CA GLY A 30 8.80 13.47 1.73
C GLY A 30 7.30 13.16 1.85
N ALA A 31 6.91 11.89 1.62
CA ALA A 31 5.58 11.41 1.96
C ALA A 31 5.27 11.71 3.43
N GLN A 32 4.11 12.32 3.70
CA GLN A 32 3.75 12.75 5.05
C GLN A 32 3.42 11.57 5.95
N LYS A 33 2.73 10.58 5.39
CA LYS A 33 2.28 9.38 6.09
C LYS A 33 2.15 8.24 5.09
N ILE A 34 2.46 7.04 5.56
CA ILE A 34 2.22 5.80 4.83
C ILE A 34 1.14 5.01 5.59
N VAL A 35 0.09 4.61 4.87
CA VAL A 35 -0.97 3.72 5.37
C VAL A 35 -0.76 2.37 4.70
N TYR A 36 -0.56 1.33 5.48
CA TYR A 36 -0.30 -0.01 4.94
C TYR A 36 -1.53 -0.90 5.15
N ALA A 37 -1.97 -1.55 4.09
CA ALA A 37 -3.07 -2.50 4.12
C ALA A 37 -2.69 -3.74 3.30
N THR A 38 -3.28 -4.88 3.66
CA THR A 38 -3.00 -6.14 2.97
C THR A 38 -4.30 -6.81 2.59
N LYS A 39 -4.36 -7.36 1.38
CA LYS A 39 -5.49 -8.19 0.95
C LYS A 39 -5.57 -9.50 1.76
N PHE A 40 -6.76 -10.07 1.80
CA PHE A 40 -6.97 -11.40 2.38
C PHE A 40 -6.18 -12.48 1.61
N SER A 41 -6.24 -12.46 0.28
CA SER A 41 -5.45 -13.33 -0.60
C SER A 41 -5.13 -12.63 -1.92
N TYR A 42 -4.15 -13.14 -2.65
CA TYR A 42 -3.75 -12.59 -3.95
C TYR A 42 -4.82 -12.74 -5.04
N SER A 43 -5.66 -13.76 -4.94
CA SER A 43 -6.67 -14.13 -5.94
C SER A 43 -8.07 -13.60 -5.63
N ALA A 44 -8.33 -13.19 -4.39
CA ALA A 44 -9.60 -12.56 -4.01
C ALA A 44 -9.59 -11.06 -4.37
N PRO A 45 -10.75 -10.42 -4.60
CA PRO A 45 -10.85 -8.96 -4.58
C PRO A 45 -10.45 -8.40 -3.20
N CYS A 46 -10.07 -7.12 -3.15
CA CYS A 46 -9.86 -6.43 -1.88
C CYS A 46 -11.21 -6.30 -1.14
N ALA A 47 -11.19 -6.39 0.19
CA ALA A 47 -12.39 -6.19 0.99
C ALA A 47 -12.90 -4.75 0.81
N PRO A 48 -14.21 -4.52 0.59
CA PRO A 48 -14.77 -3.18 0.39
C PRO A 48 -14.42 -2.22 1.51
N GLU A 49 -14.47 -2.67 2.77
CA GLU A 49 -14.12 -1.85 3.93
C GLU A 49 -12.65 -1.38 3.92
N THR A 50 -11.75 -2.20 3.37
CA THR A 50 -10.34 -1.82 3.23
C THR A 50 -10.16 -0.75 2.15
N LEU A 51 -10.89 -0.87 1.04
CA LEU A 51 -10.86 0.13 -0.03
C LEU A 51 -11.48 1.45 0.43
N GLU A 52 -12.60 1.42 1.14
CA GLU A 52 -13.24 2.60 1.72
C GLU A 52 -12.28 3.31 2.68
N SER A 53 -11.72 2.59 3.66
CA SER A 53 -10.75 3.17 4.60
C SER A 53 -9.54 3.79 3.89
N LEU A 54 -8.96 3.11 2.90
CA LEU A 54 -7.84 3.65 2.12
C LEU A 54 -8.25 4.89 1.32
N SER A 55 -9.45 4.91 0.75
CA SER A 55 -9.96 6.03 -0.05
C SER A 55 -10.27 7.28 0.79
N GLU A 56 -10.68 7.09 2.04
CA GLU A 56 -10.95 8.18 2.98
C GLU A 56 -9.67 8.78 3.55
N GLU A 57 -8.66 7.94 3.80
CA GLU A 57 -7.44 8.35 4.49
C GLU A 57 -6.31 8.81 3.56
N CYS A 58 -6.22 8.28 2.34
CA CYS A 58 -5.07 8.48 1.47
C CYS A 58 -5.34 9.45 0.31
N ASP A 59 -4.34 10.28 -0.03
CA ASP A 59 -4.35 11.07 -1.25
C ASP A 59 -4.19 10.20 -2.51
N VAL A 60 -3.46 9.08 -2.38
CA VAL A 60 -3.16 8.13 -3.45
C VAL A 60 -2.94 6.74 -2.86
N VAL A 61 -3.33 5.71 -3.60
CA VAL A 61 -3.10 4.30 -3.22
C VAL A 61 -2.29 3.60 -4.30
N ILE A 62 -1.23 2.92 -3.88
CA ILE A 62 -0.40 2.04 -4.71
C ILE A 62 -0.76 0.60 -4.36
N HIS A 63 -1.25 -0.15 -5.34
CA HIS A 63 -1.49 -1.59 -5.20
C HIS A 63 -0.26 -2.37 -5.66
N GLY A 64 0.50 -2.92 -4.71
CA GLY A 64 1.75 -3.61 -4.95
C GLY A 64 1.59 -5.10 -5.22
N VAL A 65 2.23 -5.58 -6.27
CA VAL A 65 2.32 -6.98 -6.68
C VAL A 65 3.76 -7.28 -7.06
N ALA A 66 4.31 -8.40 -6.62
CA ALA A 66 5.63 -8.89 -6.99
C ALA A 66 5.61 -10.41 -7.22
N ASP A 67 6.75 -10.98 -7.61
CA ASP A 67 7.02 -12.42 -7.75
C ASP A 67 8.48 -12.69 -7.34
#